data_AF-A0AAV5YSQ6-F1
#
_entry.id   AF-A0AAV5YSQ6-F1
#
_cell.length_a   1.000
_cell.length_b   1.000
_cell.length_c   1.000
_cell.angle_alpha   90.00
_cell.angle_beta   90.00
_cell.angle_gamma   90.00
#
_symmetry.space_group_name_H-M   'P 1'
#
loop_
_entity.id
_entity.type
_entity.pdbx_description
1 polymer ?
#
loop_
_entity_poly.entity_id
_entity_poly.type
_entity_poly.pdbx_seq_one_letter_code
_entity_poly.pdbx_strand_id
1 'polypeptide(L)'
;LARDGRYALQTFPQPKPGSDEFYVAGRARPVDDAALLASILAAAKHMADASETVFELLLERVMHTRWENPLTPQMRPVRRVWRTDARQRGA
;
A
#
# COMPACT_ATOMS: atom_id res chain seq x y z
N LEU A 1 4.10 12.19 -1.89
CA LEU A 1 3.72 12.08 -0.46
C LEU A 1 3.89 13.41 0.27
N ALA A 2 5.04 14.09 0.16
CA ALA A 2 5.31 15.38 0.80
C ALA A 2 4.24 16.48 0.58
N ARG A 3 3.58 16.51 -0.59
CA ARG A 3 2.57 17.56 -0.91
C ARG A 3 1.35 17.55 0.01
N ASP A 4 0.73 16.39 0.18
CA ASP A 4 -0.58 16.29 0.84
C ASP A 4 -0.79 14.99 1.64
N GLY A 5 0.25 14.16 1.76
CA GLY A 5 0.26 12.91 2.50
C GLY A 5 -0.64 11.81 1.94
N ARG A 6 -1.43 12.01 0.89
CA ARG A 6 -2.32 10.94 0.39
C ARG A 6 -1.55 9.95 -0.47
N TYR A 7 -1.88 8.68 -0.32
CA TYR A 7 -1.31 7.63 -1.16
C TYR A 7 -2.33 6.55 -1.50
N ALA A 8 -2.04 5.85 -2.60
CA ALA A 8 -2.66 4.59 -2.95
C ALA A 8 -1.59 3.66 -3.53
N LEU A 9 -1.56 2.40 -3.10
CA LEU A 9 -0.72 1.35 -3.67
C LEU A 9 -1.63 0.25 -4.20
N GLN A 10 -1.25 -0.33 -5.32
CA GLN A 10 -1.98 -1.40 -5.97
C GLN A 10 -0.98 -2.47 -6.42
N THR A 11 -1.36 -3.73 -6.27
CA THR A 11 -0.59 -4.86 -6.78
C THR A 11 -1.50 -5.90 -7.40
N PHE A 12 -0.97 -6.61 -8.39
CA PHE A 12 -1.61 -7.69 -9.13
C PHE A 12 -0.70 -8.91 -9.02
N PRO A 13 -0.96 -9.85 -8.10
CA PRO A 13 -0.09 -10.99 -7.89
C PRO A 13 0.06 -11.82 -9.17
N GLN A 14 1.29 -12.25 -9.44
CA GLN A 14 1.61 -13.13 -10.55
C GLN A 14 1.37 -14.61 -10.22
N PRO A 15 1.24 -15.45 -11.26
CA PRO A 15 0.96 -15.02 -12.63
C PRO A 15 -0.51 -14.56 -12.74
N LYS A 16 -0.98 -14.09 -13.90
CA LYS A 16 -2.17 -14.68 -14.55
C LYS A 16 -3.20 -13.71 -15.16
N PRO A 17 -3.82 -14.12 -16.28
CA PRO A 17 -5.17 -13.69 -16.63
C PRO A 17 -6.17 -14.09 -15.53
N GLY A 18 -6.99 -13.14 -15.07
CA GLY A 18 -7.90 -13.35 -13.94
C GLY A 18 -7.23 -13.26 -12.56
N SER A 19 -6.03 -12.68 -12.47
CA SER A 19 -5.37 -12.44 -11.19
C SER A 19 -6.15 -11.45 -10.32
N ASP A 20 -6.11 -11.69 -9.02
CA ASP A 20 -6.65 -10.79 -8.02
C ASP A 20 -5.99 -9.40 -8.09
N GLU A 21 -6.58 -8.44 -7.39
CA GLU A 21 -6.02 -7.12 -7.18
C GLU A 21 -6.04 -6.82 -5.68
N PHE A 22 -4.92 -6.34 -5.15
CA PHE A 22 -4.86 -5.84 -3.80
C PHE A 22 -4.52 -4.35 -3.81
N TYR A 23 -5.40 -3.56 -3.22
CA TYR A 23 -5.34 -2.10 -3.17
C TYR A 23 -5.30 -1.65 -1.72
N VAL A 24 -4.41 -0.71 -1.41
CA VAL A 24 -4.36 -0.03 -0.12
C VAL A 24 -4.25 1.48 -0.32
N ALA A 25 -4.86 2.25 0.56
CA ALA A 25 -4.77 3.70 0.54
C ALA A 25 -4.87 4.30 1.94
N GLY A 26 -4.34 5.51 2.09
CA GLY A 26 -4.42 6.25 3.32
C GLY A 26 -3.49 7.46 3.33
N ARG A 27 -2.85 7.68 4.48
CA ARG A 27 -2.01 8.84 4.77
C ARG A 27 -0.57 8.42 5.01
N ALA A 28 0.36 9.21 4.51
CA ALA A 28 1.79 9.06 4.70
C ALA A 28 2.26 10.13 5.69
N ARG A 29 3.06 9.74 6.68
CA ARG A 29 3.79 10.67 7.55
C ARG A 29 5.28 10.61 7.24
N PRO A 30 6.00 11.75 7.17
CA PRO A 30 7.45 11.74 7.10
C PRO A 30 8.03 11.09 8.36
N VAL A 31 9.21 10.48 8.22
CA VAL A 31 9.97 9.88 9.31
C VAL A 31 11.33 10.58 9.37
N ASP A 32 11.62 11.24 10.50
CA ASP A 32 12.86 12.00 10.70
C ASP A 32 13.79 11.36 11.76
N ASP A 33 13.42 10.20 12.31
CA ASP A 33 14.25 9.47 13.27
C ASP A 33 15.48 8.87 12.58
N ALA A 34 16.65 9.46 12.84
CA ALA A 34 17.91 9.06 12.24
C ALA A 34 18.28 7.58 12.45
N ALA A 35 17.96 7.00 13.61
CA ALA A 35 18.26 5.59 13.88
C ALA A 35 17.37 4.67 13.05
N LEU A 36 16.08 5.01 12.94
CA LEU A 36 15.14 4.29 12.09
C LEU A 36 15.52 4.43 10.61
N LEU A 37 15.86 5.63 10.15
CA LEU A 37 16.30 5.89 8.77
C LEU A 37 17.53 5.06 8.40
N ALA A 38 18.55 5.02 9.27
CA ALA A 38 19.74 4.20 9.05
C ALA A 38 19.40 2.70 8.94
N SER A 39 18.48 2.22 9.78
CA SER A 39 18.02 0.81 9.74
C SER A 39 17.29 0.47 8.44
N ILE A 40 16.46 1.39 7.93
CA ILE A 40 15.72 1.22 6.67
C ILE A 40 16.69 1.19 5.50
N LEU A 41 17.64 2.13 5.46
CA LEU A 41 18.65 2.20 4.40
C LEU A 41 19.53 0.94 4.37
N ALA A 42 19.94 0.44 5.54
CA ALA A 42 20.71 -0.80 5.63
C ALA A 42 19.92 -2.05 5.19
N ALA A 43 18.60 -2.05 5.37
CA ALA A 43 17.73 -3.16 4.99
C ALA A 43 17.23 -3.09 3.53
N ALA A 44 17.44 -1.96 2.85
CA ALA A 44 16.94 -1.74 1.50
C ALA A 44 17.55 -2.74 0.51
N LYS A 45 16.68 -3.51 -0.16
CA LYS A 45 17.09 -4.49 -1.20
C LYS A 45 17.21 -3.87 -2.60
N HIS A 46 16.94 -2.58 -2.69
CA HIS A 46 17.05 -1.77 -3.89
C HIS A 46 17.94 -0.57 -3.58
N MET A 47 18.45 0.07 -4.63
CA MET A 47 19.24 1.27 -4.47
C MET A 47 18.36 2.36 -3.83
N ALA A 48 18.68 2.68 -2.59
CA ALA A 48 18.12 3.76 -1.81
C ALA A 48 19.29 4.63 -1.33
N ASP A 49 19.06 5.92 -1.19
CA ASP A 49 20.11 6.85 -0.76
C ASP A 49 19.61 7.83 0.32
N ALA A 50 20.55 8.44 1.03
CA ALA A 50 20.25 9.30 2.18
C ALA A 50 19.55 10.62 1.81
N SER A 51 19.47 10.98 0.52
CA SER A 51 18.71 12.12 0.03
C SER A 51 17.22 11.81 -0.17
N GLU A 52 16.82 10.54 -0.13
CA GLU A 52 15.42 10.13 -0.21
C GLU A 52 14.69 10.41 1.11
N THR A 53 13.42 10.83 1.00
CA THR A 53 12.55 11.01 2.16
C THR A 53 11.78 9.75 2.47
N VAL A 54 11.93 9.23 3.70
CA VAL A 54 11.16 8.07 4.18
C VAL A 54 9.79 8.50 4.69
N PHE A 55 8.79 7.71 4.34
CA PHE A 55 7.43 7.88 4.83
C PHE A 55 6.91 6.60 5.47
N GLU A 56 6.27 6.70 6.63
CA GLU A 56 5.41 5.63 7.13
C GLU A 56 4.01 5.77 6.49
N LEU A 57 3.49 4.65 6.00
CA LEU A 57 2.19 4.55 5.32
C LEU A 57 1.12 4.03 6.28
N LEU A 58 0.23 4.91 6.74
CA LEU A 58 -0.92 4.60 7.58
C LEU A 58 -2.09 4.13 6.70
N LEU A 59 -2.60 2.93 6.96
CA LEU A 59 -3.70 2.35 6.21
C LEU A 59 -5.04 2.91 6.67
N GLU A 60 -5.79 3.50 5.75
CA GLU A 60 -7.18 3.93 5.96
C GLU A 60 -8.17 3.01 5.25
N ARG A 61 -7.79 2.49 4.08
CA ARG A 61 -8.61 1.61 3.26
C ARG A 61 -7.78 0.49 2.67
N VAL A 62 -8.31 -0.72 2.73
CA VAL A 62 -7.79 -1.91 2.05
C VAL A 62 -8.90 -2.50 1.20
N MET A 63 -8.59 -2.93 0.00
CA MET A 63 -9.53 -3.61 -0.90
C MET A 63 -8.83 -4.79 -1.57
N HIS A 64 -9.47 -5.95 -1.50
CA HIS A 64 -9.08 -7.14 -2.26
C HIS A 64 -10.16 -7.42 -3.28
N THR A 65 -9.82 -7.30 -4.56
CA THR A 65 -10.66 -7.73 -5.67
C THR A 65 -10.25 -9.13 -6.09
N ARG A 66 -11.24 -10.03 -6.21
CA ARG A 66 -11.08 -11.34 -6.84
C ARG A 66 -11.96 -11.40 -8.08
N TRP A 67 -11.57 -12.17 -9.09
CA TRP A 67 -12.39 -12.36 -10.28
C TRP A 67 -13.15 -13.68 -10.21
N GLU A 68 -14.47 -13.62 -10.36
CA GLU A 68 -15.31 -14.79 -10.57
C GLU A 68 -15.47 -15.03 -12.07
N ASN A 69 -15.47 -16.30 -12.48
CA ASN A 69 -15.55 -16.74 -13.89
C ASN A 69 -14.50 -16.08 -14.82
N PRO A 70 -13.20 -16.11 -14.47
CA PRO A 70 -12.16 -15.47 -15.27
C PRO A 70 -12.15 -16.03 -16.69
N LEU A 71 -11.87 -15.17 -17.68
CA LEU A 71 -11.80 -15.52 -19.11
C LEU A 71 -13.13 -16.02 -19.72
N THR A 72 -14.27 -15.67 -19.11
CA THR A 72 -15.60 -15.94 -19.66
C THR A 72 -16.40 -14.65 -19.83
N PRO A 73 -17.48 -14.62 -20.63
CA PRO A 73 -18.39 -13.47 -20.69
C PRO A 73 -19.08 -13.16 -19.35
N GLN A 74 -19.11 -14.11 -18.40
CA GLN A 74 -19.68 -13.95 -17.06
C GLN A 74 -18.65 -13.45 -16.03
N MET A 75 -17.45 -13.06 -16.49
CA MET A 75 -16.39 -12.57 -15.62
C MET A 75 -16.84 -11.33 -14.84
N ARG A 76 -16.67 -11.35 -13.52
CA ARG A 76 -17.02 -10.21 -12.66
C ARG A 76 -16.07 -10.06 -11.47
N PRO A 77 -15.83 -8.83 -10.99
CA PRO A 77 -15.04 -8.60 -9.78
C PRO A 77 -15.90 -8.75 -8.52
N VAL A 78 -15.37 -9.44 -7.51
CA VAL A 78 -15.90 -9.47 -6.15
C VAL A 78 -14.91 -8.79 -5.22
N ARG A 79 -15.37 -7.76 -4.51
CA ARG A 79 -14.52 -6.92 -3.67
C ARG A 79 -14.80 -7.14 -2.20
N ARG A 80 -13.75 -7.34 -1.42
CA ARG A 80 -13.78 -7.21 0.04
C ARG A 80 -13.06 -5.92 0.42
N VAL A 81 -13.72 -5.07 1.21
CA VAL A 81 -13.20 -3.76 1.60
C VAL A 81 -13.12 -3.69 3.12
N TRP A 82 -11.97 -3.27 3.62
CA TRP A 82 -11.74 -2.94 5.02
C TRP A 82 -11.43 -1.46 5.14
N ARG A 83 -11.89 -0.85 6.24
CA ARG A 83 -11.59 0.53 6.60
C ARG A 83 -11.08 0.56 8.03
N THR A 84 -10.16 1.45 8.30
CA THR A 84 -9.74 1.75 9.67
C THR A 84 -10.46 3.01 10.14
N ASP A 85 -10.87 3.03 11.40
CA ASP A 85 -11.27 4.28 12.03
C ASP A 85 -9.99 5.03 12.40
N ALA A 86 -9.60 5.99 11.56
CA ALA A 86 -8.41 6.82 11.74
C ALA A 86 -8.40 7.65 13.05
N ARG A 87 -9.47 7.60 13.86
CA ARG A 87 -9.58 8.30 15.15
C ARG A 87 -8.88 7.63 16.33
N GLN A 88 -8.38 6.39 16.22
CA GLN A 88 -8.02 5.59 17.40
C GLN A 88 -6.52 5.41 17.70
N ARG A 89 -5.58 6.08 17.04
CA ARG A 89 -4.15 5.94 17.39
C ARG A 89 -3.40 7.27 17.36
N GLY A 90 -3.72 8.12 18.32
CA GLY A 90 -2.77 9.09 18.87
C GLY A 90 -2.56 8.74 20.34
N ALA A 91 -1.48 8.02 20.62
CA ALA A 91 -0.94 7.77 21.96
C ALA A 91 0.58 7.86 21.86
#